data_AF-A0A834SGH2-F1
#
_entry.id   AF-A0A834SGH2-F1
#
_cell.length_a   1.000
_cell.length_b   1.000
_cell.length_c   1.000
_cell.angle_alpha   90.00
_cell.angle_beta   90.00
_cell.angle_gamma   90.00
#
_symmetry.space_group_name_H-M   'P 1'
#
loop_
_entity.id
_entity.type
_entity.pdbx_description
1 polymer ?
#
loop_
_entity_poly.entity_id
_entity_poly.type
_entity_poly.pdbx_seq_one_letter_code
_entity_poly.pdbx_strand_id
1 'polypeptide(L)'
;MEVMIISAQNLKNVKHIHKMRPYAEVYVERHVHVARTAVDDRGDTDPTWNEVVTVKFHDGLPESDVMAALNVDIYARGRVRDKLVGSARVLLCDALKGGDPADNPIQCTTVRVWRESGRPQGMVHLWVPPTGRFLMRRESLSFSIKEEVGPEEEMVVASSPEEEEETVAPPEDKAVAGGGAIPSPSMASHADHTHTHDHDHDHDHTHDHDHDHHHHHHPHGDSDSKSWVGPDGRVYHSHDGLAPHSHEPIYSPGFFNRRAPPLVNRDFNERAFTVGIGGPVGTGKTALMLALCEYLRDKYSLAAVTNDIFTKEDGEFLVKHKALPEERIRAVETGGCPHAAIREDISINLGPLEELSNLFKADILLCESGGDNLAANFSRELADYIIYIIDVSGGDKIPRKGGPGITQADLLVINKTDLAQAVGADLGVMERDALRMRDGGPFVFAQVKHKIGVQEIANHIIQTWESATGKKRH
;
A
#
# COMPACT_ATOMS: atom_id res chain seq x y z
N MET A 1 10.05 3.71 -25.24
CA MET A 1 9.15 3.64 -24.08
C MET A 1 9.96 3.33 -22.84
N GLU A 2 9.78 4.06 -21.74
CA GLU A 2 10.37 3.71 -20.45
C GLU A 2 9.42 2.83 -19.65
N VAL A 3 9.97 1.85 -18.92
CA VAL A 3 9.22 0.90 -18.09
C VAL A 3 9.98 0.74 -16.78
N MET A 4 9.31 0.93 -15.64
CA MET A 4 9.89 0.61 -14.34
C MET A 4 9.57 -0.84 -13.98
N ILE A 5 10.58 -1.67 -13.83
CA ILE A 5 10.46 -3.04 -13.33
C ILE A 5 10.72 -3.01 -11.83
N ILE A 6 9.67 -3.23 -11.05
CA ILE A 6 9.68 -3.02 -9.59
C ILE A 6 10.21 -4.28 -8.92
N SER A 7 9.46 -5.37 -9.04
CA SER A 7 9.76 -6.63 -8.35
C SER A 7 9.00 -7.80 -8.99
N ALA A 8 9.34 -9.02 -8.59
CA ALA A 8 8.53 -10.19 -8.84
C ALA A 8 8.36 -11.00 -7.55
N GLN A 9 7.31 -11.81 -7.48
CA GLN A 9 6.96 -12.59 -6.30
C GLN A 9 6.56 -14.01 -6.67
N ASN A 10 6.84 -14.95 -5.78
CA ASN A 10 6.49 -16.37 -5.89
C ASN A 10 6.89 -17.00 -7.24
N LEU A 11 8.08 -16.64 -7.73
CA LEU A 11 8.62 -17.20 -8.95
C LEU A 11 8.93 -18.69 -8.79
N LYS A 12 8.87 -19.43 -9.91
CA LYS A 12 9.29 -20.82 -9.89
C LYS A 12 10.78 -20.91 -9.56
N ASN A 13 11.12 -21.50 -8.41
CA ASN A 13 12.52 -21.80 -8.15
C ASN A 13 13.03 -22.86 -9.15
N VAL A 14 13.98 -22.44 -9.99
CA VAL A 14 14.62 -23.26 -11.02
C VAL A 14 16.04 -23.73 -10.64
N LYS A 15 16.53 -23.33 -9.45
CA LYS A 15 17.83 -23.67 -8.87
C LYS A 15 17.63 -24.41 -7.54
N HIS A 16 17.90 -25.72 -7.52
CA HIS A 16 17.62 -26.54 -6.33
C HIS A 16 18.74 -26.55 -5.27
N ILE A 17 19.92 -26.01 -5.60
CA ILE A 17 21.14 -26.13 -4.78
C ILE A 17 21.63 -24.78 -4.27
N HIS A 18 21.36 -23.70 -5.00
CA HIS A 18 21.82 -22.35 -4.68
C HIS A 18 20.66 -21.37 -4.86
N LYS A 19 20.71 -20.25 -4.14
CA LYS A 19 19.75 -19.15 -4.32
C LYS A 19 19.68 -18.74 -5.80
N MET A 20 18.46 -18.54 -6.26
CA MET A 20 18.17 -17.98 -7.56
C MET A 20 18.64 -16.53 -7.57
N ARG A 21 19.26 -16.13 -8.69
CA ARG A 21 19.75 -14.77 -8.92
C ARG A 21 19.04 -14.18 -10.13
N PRO A 22 17.80 -13.68 -9.97
CA PRO A 22 16.95 -13.36 -11.11
C PRO A 22 17.22 -11.96 -11.69
N TYR A 23 17.01 -11.83 -13.00
CA TYR A 23 16.94 -10.55 -13.71
C TYR A 23 15.83 -10.62 -14.77
N ALA A 24 15.35 -9.46 -15.23
CA ALA A 24 14.30 -9.37 -16.24
C ALA A 24 14.85 -8.85 -17.57
N GLU A 25 14.44 -9.49 -18.67
CA GLU A 25 14.56 -8.98 -20.04
C GLU A 25 13.23 -8.39 -20.47
N VAL A 26 13.22 -7.15 -20.95
CA VAL A 26 12.01 -6.41 -21.33
C VAL A 26 12.10 -5.98 -22.79
N TYR A 27 11.11 -6.36 -23.59
CA TYR A 27 11.08 -6.04 -25.02
C TYR A 27 9.67 -6.00 -25.60
N VAL A 28 9.48 -5.25 -26.68
CA VAL A 28 8.27 -5.35 -27.52
C VAL A 28 8.56 -6.26 -28.69
N GLU A 29 9.61 -5.93 -29.45
CA GLU A 29 10.14 -6.74 -30.54
C GLU A 29 11.55 -7.22 -30.18
N ARG A 30 11.70 -8.51 -29.85
CA ARG A 30 12.97 -9.06 -29.33
C ARG A 30 14.16 -8.84 -30.27
N HIS A 31 13.90 -8.80 -31.58
CA HIS A 31 14.93 -8.61 -32.61
C HIS A 31 15.37 -7.14 -32.77
N VAL A 32 14.62 -6.18 -32.23
CA VAL A 32 14.92 -4.75 -32.31
C VAL A 32 15.70 -4.30 -31.10
N HIS A 33 15.17 -4.56 -29.91
CA HIS A 33 15.79 -4.13 -28.67
C HIS A 33 15.29 -4.95 -27.48
N VAL A 34 16.23 -5.37 -26.65
CA VAL A 34 15.96 -6.02 -25.36
C VAL A 34 16.64 -5.21 -24.28
N ALA A 35 15.84 -4.65 -23.37
CA ALA A 35 16.34 -3.99 -22.18
C ALA A 35 16.50 -5.02 -21.05
N ARG A 36 17.45 -4.81 -20.14
CA ARG A 36 17.70 -5.74 -19.04
C ARG A 36 17.80 -4.99 -17.73
N THR A 37 17.27 -5.58 -16.66
CA THR A 37 17.54 -5.12 -15.29
C THR A 37 18.89 -5.65 -14.80
N ALA A 38 19.37 -5.08 -13.70
CA ALA A 38 20.39 -5.67 -12.86
C ALA A 38 19.93 -7.04 -12.33
N VAL A 39 20.91 -7.84 -11.93
CA VAL A 39 20.68 -9.15 -11.30
C VAL A 39 20.44 -8.92 -9.82
N ASP A 40 19.31 -9.41 -9.32
CA ASP A 40 19.05 -9.42 -7.90
C ASP A 40 19.70 -10.67 -7.27
N ASP A 41 20.59 -10.44 -6.29
CA ASP A 41 21.36 -11.51 -5.65
C ASP A 41 20.74 -11.99 -4.34
N ARG A 42 19.68 -11.33 -3.86
CA ARG A 42 19.14 -11.50 -2.51
C ARG A 42 17.74 -12.11 -2.47
N GLY A 43 16.86 -11.73 -3.38
CA GLY A 43 15.43 -12.01 -3.34
C GLY A 43 15.03 -13.42 -3.75
N ASP A 44 15.91 -14.22 -4.34
CA ASP A 44 15.63 -15.61 -4.73
C ASP A 44 14.36 -15.72 -5.61
N THR A 45 13.25 -16.24 -5.07
CA THR A 45 11.95 -16.32 -5.76
C THR A 45 11.15 -15.02 -5.78
N ASP A 46 11.60 -14.02 -5.02
CA ASP A 46 10.90 -12.77 -4.75
C ASP A 46 11.83 -11.56 -4.98
N PRO A 47 12.37 -11.38 -6.20
CA PRO A 47 13.35 -10.33 -6.46
C PRO A 47 12.77 -8.93 -6.51
N THR A 48 13.61 -7.95 -6.17
CA THR A 48 13.29 -6.53 -6.27
C THR A 48 14.37 -5.84 -7.11
N TRP A 49 13.97 -5.18 -8.20
CA TRP A 49 14.88 -4.48 -9.10
C TRP A 49 14.75 -2.96 -8.99
N ASN A 50 13.52 -2.44 -8.88
CA ASN A 50 13.22 -1.00 -8.84
C ASN A 50 13.96 -0.20 -9.93
N GLU A 51 14.01 -0.75 -11.14
CA GLU A 51 14.85 -0.22 -12.22
C GLU A 51 14.01 0.26 -13.40
N VAL A 52 14.31 1.45 -13.89
CA VAL A 52 13.72 1.99 -15.12
C VAL A 52 14.53 1.54 -16.32
N VAL A 53 13.91 0.74 -17.19
CA VAL A 53 14.49 0.27 -18.44
C VAL A 53 13.86 0.98 -19.64
N THR A 54 14.66 1.29 -20.65
CA THR A 54 14.18 1.90 -21.90
C THR A 54 14.02 0.83 -22.98
N VAL A 55 12.81 0.65 -23.48
CA VAL A 55 12.47 -0.29 -24.55
C VAL A 55 12.26 0.48 -25.86
N LYS A 56 12.90 0.01 -26.93
CA LYS A 56 12.77 0.56 -28.29
C LYS A 56 12.05 -0.44 -29.20
N PHE A 57 11.28 0.05 -30.15
CA PHE A 57 10.54 -0.71 -31.17
C PHE A 57 10.33 0.18 -32.39
N HIS A 58 9.91 -0.39 -33.53
CA HIS A 58 9.71 0.37 -34.75
C HIS A 58 8.60 1.43 -34.62
N ASP A 59 8.80 2.60 -35.25
CA ASP A 59 7.77 3.65 -35.31
C ASP A 59 6.49 3.16 -36.03
N GLY A 60 5.33 3.54 -35.51
CA GLY A 60 4.01 3.17 -36.06
C GLY A 60 3.41 1.85 -35.53
N LEU A 61 4.16 1.07 -34.75
CA LEU A 61 3.69 -0.21 -34.20
C LEU A 61 2.49 -0.10 -33.22
N PRO A 62 2.42 0.91 -32.32
CA PRO A 62 1.27 1.07 -31.41
C PRO A 62 -0.04 1.47 -32.12
N GLU A 63 0.06 2.07 -33.32
CA GLU A 63 -1.10 2.54 -34.11
C GLU A 63 -1.57 1.51 -35.14
N SER A 64 -0.69 0.61 -35.57
CA SER A 64 -0.94 -0.34 -36.67
C SER A 64 -1.21 -1.77 -36.22
N ASP A 65 -0.78 -2.18 -35.02
CA ASP A 65 -0.92 -3.56 -34.55
C ASP A 65 -1.58 -3.65 -33.15
N VAL A 66 -2.86 -4.03 -33.13
CA VAL A 66 -3.67 -4.22 -31.92
C VAL A 66 -3.10 -5.31 -31.00
N MET A 67 -2.22 -6.19 -31.51
CA MET A 67 -1.65 -7.32 -30.77
C MET A 67 -0.22 -7.06 -30.24
N ALA A 68 0.31 -5.87 -30.48
CA ALA A 68 1.62 -5.48 -29.97
C ALA A 68 1.64 -5.55 -28.44
N ALA A 69 2.71 -6.12 -27.88
CA ALA A 69 2.80 -6.37 -26.45
C ALA A 69 4.20 -6.12 -25.91
N LEU A 70 4.26 -5.58 -24.70
CA LEU A 70 5.44 -5.57 -23.85
C LEU A 70 5.60 -6.95 -23.21
N ASN A 71 6.72 -7.60 -23.48
CA ASN A 71 7.10 -8.90 -22.93
C ASN A 71 8.16 -8.68 -21.84
N VAL A 72 8.02 -9.43 -20.75
CA VAL A 72 8.96 -9.47 -19.63
C VAL A 72 9.35 -10.92 -19.38
N ASP A 73 10.55 -11.29 -19.77
CA ASP A 73 11.12 -12.61 -19.54
C ASP A 73 12.03 -12.58 -18.32
N ILE A 74 11.75 -13.40 -17.31
CA ILE A 74 12.52 -13.45 -16.07
C ILE A 74 13.48 -14.63 -16.13
N TYR A 75 14.77 -14.36 -15.99
CA TYR A 75 15.83 -15.35 -16.04
C TYR A 75 16.52 -15.51 -14.69
N ALA A 76 16.91 -16.73 -14.37
CA ALA A 76 17.79 -17.04 -13.25
C ALA A 76 19.23 -17.17 -13.75
N ARG A 77 20.12 -16.28 -13.29
CA ARG A 77 21.53 -16.30 -13.66
C ARG A 77 22.18 -17.63 -13.28
N GLY A 78 22.91 -18.21 -14.22
CA GLY A 78 23.66 -19.45 -14.03
C GLY A 78 25.16 -19.28 -14.25
N ARG A 79 25.94 -20.30 -13.85
CA ARG A 79 27.38 -20.33 -14.10
C ARG A 79 27.73 -20.70 -15.55
N VAL A 80 26.88 -21.49 -16.20
CA VAL A 80 27.10 -22.00 -17.58
C VAL A 80 26.06 -21.44 -18.54
N ARG A 81 24.79 -21.44 -18.12
CA ARG A 81 23.68 -20.84 -18.87
C ARG A 81 22.63 -20.29 -17.92
N ASP A 82 22.01 -19.20 -18.36
CA ASP A 82 20.86 -18.62 -17.68
C ASP A 82 19.61 -19.46 -18.01
N LYS A 83 18.70 -19.56 -17.04
CA LYS A 83 17.50 -20.40 -17.17
C LYS A 83 16.26 -19.54 -17.08
N LEU A 84 15.38 -19.65 -18.07
CA LEU A 84 14.10 -18.94 -18.05
C LEU A 84 13.26 -19.47 -16.88
N VAL A 85 12.78 -18.55 -16.06
CA VAL A 85 11.93 -18.81 -14.90
C VAL A 85 10.46 -18.73 -15.32
N GLY A 86 10.13 -17.71 -16.10
CA GLY A 86 8.82 -17.51 -16.70
C GLY A 86 8.74 -16.17 -17.42
N SER A 87 7.63 -15.96 -18.12
CA SER A 87 7.38 -14.79 -18.96
C SER A 87 6.04 -14.15 -18.62
N ALA A 88 5.98 -12.83 -18.67
CA ALA A 88 4.77 -12.03 -18.56
C ALA A 88 4.57 -11.21 -19.83
N ARG A 89 3.31 -10.94 -20.20
CA ARG A 89 2.95 -10.22 -21.41
C ARG A 89 1.86 -9.19 -21.11
N VAL A 90 2.08 -7.95 -21.52
CA VAL A 90 1.15 -6.82 -21.37
C VAL A 90 0.89 -6.22 -22.74
N LEU A 91 -0.37 -6.10 -23.15
CA LEU A 91 -0.69 -5.47 -24.44
C LEU A 91 -0.35 -3.98 -24.40
N LEU A 92 0.26 -3.46 -25.45
CA LEU A 92 0.63 -2.05 -25.51
C LEU A 92 -0.60 -1.14 -25.51
N CYS A 93 -1.71 -1.58 -26.10
CA CYS A 93 -2.97 -0.85 -26.05
C CYS A 93 -3.53 -0.75 -24.61
N ASP A 94 -3.24 -1.69 -23.72
CA ASP A 94 -3.63 -1.62 -22.32
C ASP A 94 -2.62 -0.82 -21.47
N ALA A 95 -1.35 -0.85 -21.85
CA ALA A 95 -0.27 -0.10 -21.19
C ALA A 95 -0.21 1.39 -21.58
N LEU A 96 -0.71 1.74 -22.78
CA LEU A 96 -0.62 3.09 -23.37
C LEU A 96 -1.99 3.75 -23.61
N LYS A 97 -3.08 3.19 -23.08
CA LYS A 97 -4.42 3.77 -23.22
C LYS A 97 -4.42 5.21 -22.67
N GLY A 98 -4.58 6.16 -23.59
CA GLY A 98 -4.59 7.59 -23.32
C GLY A 98 -5.74 7.98 -22.40
N GLY A 99 -5.40 8.23 -21.13
CA GLY A 99 -6.12 9.17 -20.29
C GLY A 99 -5.37 10.50 -20.26
N ASP A 100 -6.08 11.59 -19.98
CA ASP A 100 -5.45 12.88 -19.65
C ASP A 100 -4.43 12.63 -18.51
N PRO A 101 -3.16 13.08 -18.60
CA PRO A 101 -2.17 12.92 -17.53
C PRO A 101 -2.66 13.39 -16.15
N ALA A 102 -3.71 14.22 -16.11
CA ALA A 102 -4.39 14.68 -14.91
C ALA A 102 -5.22 13.61 -14.18
N ASP A 103 -5.68 12.55 -14.85
CA ASP A 103 -6.70 11.64 -14.31
C ASP A 103 -6.17 10.29 -13.77
N ASN A 104 -4.90 9.93 -14.01
CA ASN A 104 -4.31 8.75 -13.37
C ASN A 104 -2.75 8.75 -13.38
N PRO A 105 -2.08 9.27 -12.34
CA PRO A 105 -0.63 9.46 -12.39
C PRO A 105 0.21 8.19 -12.13
N ILE A 106 -0.36 7.07 -11.66
CA ILE A 106 0.42 5.87 -11.29
C ILE A 106 -0.32 4.59 -11.70
N GLN A 107 0.03 4.03 -12.87
CA GLN A 107 -0.46 2.72 -13.32
C GLN A 107 0.55 1.63 -12.96
N CYS A 108 0.59 1.22 -11.68
CA CYS A 108 1.33 0.02 -11.28
C CYS A 108 0.57 -1.22 -11.75
N THR A 109 1.06 -1.89 -12.78
CA THR A 109 0.44 -3.10 -13.33
C THR A 109 1.09 -4.32 -12.71
N THR A 110 0.28 -5.15 -12.05
CA THR A 110 0.70 -6.48 -11.60
C THR A 110 0.30 -7.51 -12.66
N VAL A 111 1.28 -8.24 -13.19
CA VAL A 111 1.10 -9.14 -14.33
C VAL A 111 1.47 -10.55 -13.92
N ARG A 112 0.65 -11.52 -14.33
CA ARG A 112 0.92 -12.93 -14.05
C ARG A 112 2.08 -13.47 -14.87
N VAL A 113 2.97 -14.21 -14.21
CA VAL A 113 4.11 -14.87 -14.85
C VAL A 113 3.71 -16.30 -15.25
N TRP A 114 4.02 -16.67 -16.49
CA TRP A 114 3.74 -17.96 -17.08
C TRP A 114 5.03 -18.74 -17.27
N ARG A 115 5.08 -19.98 -16.78
CA ARG A 115 6.23 -20.86 -16.98
C ARG A 115 6.29 -21.35 -18.43
N GLU A 116 7.46 -21.82 -18.86
CA GLU A 116 7.62 -22.53 -20.16
C GLU A 116 6.61 -23.69 -20.33
N SER A 117 6.21 -24.34 -19.23
CA SER A 117 5.17 -25.39 -19.23
C SER A 117 3.74 -24.90 -19.52
N GLY A 118 3.52 -23.59 -19.66
CA GLY A 118 2.19 -22.99 -19.81
C GLY A 118 1.38 -22.86 -18.52
N ARG A 119 1.92 -23.30 -17.37
CA ARG A 119 1.26 -23.13 -16.06
C ARG A 119 1.59 -21.76 -15.45
N PRO A 120 0.60 -21.01 -14.94
CA PRO A 120 0.85 -19.73 -14.27
C PRO A 120 1.55 -19.97 -12.93
N GLN A 121 2.58 -19.18 -12.64
CA GLN A 121 3.28 -19.20 -11.34
C GLN A 121 4.09 -17.91 -11.15
N GLY A 122 3.77 -17.18 -10.09
CA GLY A 122 4.38 -15.91 -9.74
C GLY A 122 3.72 -14.69 -10.41
N MET A 123 4.12 -13.51 -9.93
CA MET A 123 3.66 -12.22 -10.42
C MET A 123 4.85 -11.31 -10.64
N VAL A 124 4.75 -10.38 -11.60
CA VAL A 124 5.71 -9.29 -11.81
C VAL A 124 4.98 -7.96 -11.66
N HIS A 125 5.59 -7.03 -10.93
CA HIS A 125 5.10 -5.68 -10.73
C HIS A 125 5.91 -4.73 -11.60
N LEU A 126 5.21 -4.00 -12.47
CA LEU A 126 5.84 -3.05 -13.38
C LEU A 126 4.99 -1.79 -13.52
N TRP A 127 5.61 -0.69 -13.91
CA TRP A 127 4.93 0.55 -14.22
C TRP A 127 5.31 1.03 -15.62
N VAL A 128 4.29 1.30 -16.43
CA VAL A 128 4.44 1.95 -17.73
C VAL A 128 3.77 3.32 -17.64
N PRO A 129 4.49 4.42 -17.89
CA PRO A 129 3.90 5.74 -17.92
C PRO A 129 2.98 5.89 -19.14
N PRO A 130 1.80 6.52 -19.02
CA PRO A 130 0.84 6.68 -20.12
C PRO A 130 1.43 7.40 -21.35
N THR A 131 2.36 8.32 -21.12
CA THR A 131 3.09 9.07 -22.15
C THR A 131 4.23 8.26 -22.80
N GLY A 132 4.48 7.04 -22.32
CA GLY A 132 5.61 6.20 -22.73
C GLY A 132 6.99 6.71 -22.26
N ARG A 133 7.06 7.78 -21.46
CA ARG A 133 8.28 8.32 -20.84
C ARG A 133 7.99 8.87 -19.45
N PHE A 134 8.90 8.70 -18.50
CA PHE A 134 8.82 9.34 -17.20
C PHE A 134 9.17 10.83 -17.34
N LEU A 135 8.20 11.71 -17.08
CA LEU A 135 8.41 13.15 -17.02
C LEU A 135 8.93 13.56 -15.63
N MET A 136 10.08 13.03 -15.19
CA MET A 136 10.73 13.39 -13.92
C MET A 136 12.26 13.31 -14.02
N ARG A 137 12.95 14.26 -13.36
CA ARG A 137 14.41 14.41 -13.31
C ARG A 137 15.07 13.19 -12.64
N ARG A 138 16.11 12.65 -13.29
CA ARG A 138 16.77 11.35 -13.09
C ARG A 138 17.46 11.10 -11.73
N GLU A 139 17.20 11.89 -10.68
CA GLU A 139 17.89 11.79 -9.38
C GLU A 139 16.98 11.41 -8.20
N SER A 140 15.67 11.17 -8.42
CA SER A 140 14.70 11.01 -7.32
C SER A 140 14.38 9.56 -6.93
N LEU A 141 15.07 8.56 -7.50
CA LEU A 141 14.83 7.13 -7.21
C LEU A 141 16.00 6.43 -6.47
N SER A 142 16.98 7.16 -5.95
CA SER A 142 17.98 6.58 -5.07
C SER A 142 17.48 6.53 -3.62
N PHE A 143 16.94 5.37 -3.21
CA PHE A 143 16.94 5.00 -1.80
C PHE A 143 18.40 4.90 -1.36
N SER A 144 18.87 5.88 -0.58
CA SER A 144 20.25 5.93 -0.08
C SER A 144 20.52 4.75 0.86
N ILE A 145 21.29 3.77 0.39
CA ILE A 145 22.21 3.02 1.24
C ILE A 145 23.55 3.75 1.12
N LYS A 146 24.03 4.33 2.23
CA LYS A 146 25.38 4.87 2.32
C LYS A 146 26.37 3.71 2.28
N GLU A 147 27.20 3.63 1.24
CA GLU A 147 28.53 3.01 1.33
C GLU A 147 29.54 3.99 0.73
N GLU A 148 30.63 4.19 1.48
CA GLU A 148 31.73 5.10 1.18
C GLU A 148 32.49 4.65 -0.07
N VAL A 149 32.83 5.59 -0.95
CA VAL A 149 33.75 5.38 -2.09
C VAL A 149 35.04 6.16 -1.79
N GLY A 150 36.14 5.43 -1.61
CA GLY A 150 37.49 5.96 -1.84
C GLY A 150 37.83 5.90 -3.33
N PRO A 151 38.60 6.86 -3.88
CA PRO A 151 38.73 7.03 -5.32
C PRO A 151 39.83 6.16 -5.92
N GLU A 152 39.62 5.68 -7.15
CA GLU A 152 40.69 5.26 -8.06
C GLU A 152 40.68 6.15 -9.31
N GLU A 153 41.77 6.86 -9.54
CA GLU A 153 42.43 7.16 -10.84
C GLU A 153 43.92 7.38 -10.46
N GLU A 154 44.97 6.92 -11.14
CA GLU A 154 45.22 6.68 -12.57
C GLU A 154 46.52 5.83 -12.75
N MET A 155 46.71 5.26 -13.94
CA MET A 155 47.78 4.33 -14.37
C MET A 155 49.19 4.95 -14.49
N VAL A 156 50.28 4.21 -14.15
CA VAL A 156 51.56 4.18 -14.91
C VAL A 156 52.37 2.87 -14.66
N VAL A 157 53.29 2.58 -15.58
CA VAL A 157 53.94 1.32 -16.00
C VAL A 157 55.30 0.99 -15.32
N ALA A 158 55.61 -0.32 -15.25
CA ALA A 158 56.92 -1.03 -15.28
C ALA A 158 57.75 -1.38 -14.02
N SER A 159 58.27 -2.62 -14.10
CA SER A 159 59.48 -3.26 -13.54
C SER A 159 59.38 -4.08 -12.22
N SER A 160 59.81 -5.34 -12.35
CA SER A 160 60.24 -6.33 -11.34
C SER A 160 61.70 -6.07 -10.88
N PRO A 161 62.37 -6.86 -9.99
CA PRO A 161 62.00 -8.06 -9.21
C PRO A 161 62.48 -8.06 -7.71
N GLU A 162 62.47 -9.25 -7.06
CA GLU A 162 63.18 -9.68 -5.81
C GLU A 162 62.45 -9.41 -4.47
N GLU A 163 62.39 -10.27 -3.43
CA GLU A 163 63.01 -11.56 -3.08
C GLU A 163 62.29 -12.19 -1.84
N GLU A 164 62.34 -13.54 -1.73
CA GLU A 164 62.48 -14.42 -0.53
C GLU A 164 61.42 -14.43 0.62
N GLU A 165 60.71 -15.57 0.79
CA GLU A 165 60.89 -16.65 1.81
C GLU A 165 60.24 -16.27 3.17
N GLU A 166 59.48 -17.08 3.90
CA GLU A 166 59.70 -18.48 4.29
C GLU A 166 58.39 -19.08 4.85
N THR A 167 58.27 -20.39 4.73
CA THR A 167 57.18 -21.24 5.21
C THR A 167 57.29 -21.55 6.71
N VAL A 168 56.21 -21.99 7.38
CA VAL A 168 56.15 -23.20 8.24
C VAL A 168 54.72 -23.41 8.76
N ALA A 169 54.28 -24.67 8.72
CA ALA A 169 52.95 -25.17 9.09
C ALA A 169 52.99 -25.94 10.46
N PRO A 170 51.95 -26.69 10.89
CA PRO A 170 51.38 -26.65 12.25
C PRO A 170 51.78 -27.88 13.11
N PRO A 171 51.07 -28.17 14.21
CA PRO A 171 50.17 -29.34 14.12
C PRO A 171 48.89 -29.32 14.98
N GLU A 172 48.05 -30.30 14.64
CA GLU A 172 46.74 -30.68 15.19
C GLU A 172 46.79 -31.56 16.45
N ASP A 173 45.62 -31.63 17.12
CA ASP A 173 44.94 -32.78 17.72
C ASP A 173 45.55 -33.62 18.85
N LYS A 174 44.74 -33.78 19.92
CA LYS A 174 44.05 -35.07 20.18
C LYS A 174 42.98 -34.99 21.28
N ALA A 175 41.86 -35.64 20.99
CA ALA A 175 40.71 -35.94 21.83
C ALA A 175 41.01 -36.93 22.98
N VAL A 176 40.09 -37.06 23.94
CA VAL A 176 39.25 -38.27 24.15
C VAL A 176 38.37 -38.15 25.42
N ALA A 177 37.07 -38.35 25.18
CA ALA A 177 35.99 -39.02 25.94
C ALA A 177 35.83 -38.92 27.48
N GLY A 178 34.59 -38.62 27.87
CA GLY A 178 33.69 -39.66 28.40
C GLY A 178 33.16 -39.46 29.82
N GLY A 179 31.83 -39.58 29.97
CA GLY A 179 31.18 -39.96 31.24
C GLY A 179 30.06 -39.01 31.69
N GLY A 180 28.81 -39.40 31.43
CA GLY A 180 27.63 -38.70 31.94
C GLY A 180 27.18 -39.18 33.33
N ALA A 181 26.33 -38.39 33.97
CA ALA A 181 25.16 -38.81 34.75
C ALA A 181 24.50 -37.59 35.42
N ILE A 182 23.18 -37.48 35.30
CA ILE A 182 22.29 -36.63 36.12
C ILE A 182 21.65 -37.58 37.16
N PRO A 183 21.37 -37.12 38.40
CA PRO A 183 19.99 -36.80 38.76
C PRO A 183 19.83 -35.56 39.69
N SER A 184 18.66 -34.93 39.61
CA SER A 184 18.09 -33.90 40.51
C SER A 184 17.75 -34.48 41.92
N PRO A 185 17.02 -33.82 42.86
CA PRO A 185 16.70 -32.41 43.17
C PRO A 185 16.81 -32.06 44.70
N SER A 186 16.49 -30.82 45.14
CA SER A 186 15.96 -30.37 46.48
C SER A 186 16.54 -29.01 46.89
N MET A 187 15.72 -27.95 47.03
CA MET A 187 15.04 -27.42 48.23
C MET A 187 15.92 -26.83 49.36
N ALA A 188 15.66 -25.54 49.62
CA ALA A 188 15.57 -24.86 50.93
C ALA A 188 16.81 -24.21 51.60
N SER A 189 16.70 -22.87 51.74
CA SER A 189 16.72 -22.10 53.00
C SER A 189 17.96 -21.28 53.41
N HIS A 190 17.67 -19.99 53.72
CA HIS A 190 18.24 -19.07 54.73
C HIS A 190 19.73 -18.65 54.61
N ALA A 191 20.19 -17.43 54.93
CA ALA A 191 19.63 -16.21 55.50
C ALA A 191 20.58 -15.01 55.25
N ASP A 192 20.04 -13.80 55.47
CA ASP A 192 20.67 -12.53 55.89
C ASP A 192 21.79 -11.87 55.08
N HIS A 193 21.54 -10.63 54.64
CA HIS A 193 22.02 -9.42 55.34
C HIS A 193 21.34 -8.16 54.77
N THR A 194 20.72 -7.40 55.66
CA THR A 194 20.28 -6.01 55.49
C THR A 194 21.47 -5.06 55.68
N HIS A 195 21.48 -3.91 54.99
CA HIS A 195 21.67 -2.58 55.59
C HIS A 195 21.44 -1.47 54.54
N THR A 196 20.51 -0.59 54.87
CA THR A 196 20.19 0.71 54.30
C THR A 196 21.20 1.77 54.77
N HIS A 197 21.45 2.79 53.95
CA HIS A 197 21.82 4.12 54.43
C HIS A 197 21.24 5.20 53.50
N ASP A 198 20.35 6.01 54.07
CA ASP A 198 19.92 7.33 53.62
C ASP A 198 21.05 8.35 53.81
N HIS A 199 21.11 9.36 52.94
CA HIS A 199 21.62 10.69 53.28
C HIS A 199 20.84 11.76 52.50
N ASP A 200 19.98 12.47 53.23
CA ASP A 200 19.50 13.82 52.91
C ASP A 200 20.61 14.84 53.14
N HIS A 201 20.72 15.82 52.25
CA HIS A 201 21.18 17.17 52.60
C HIS A 201 20.52 18.20 51.67
N ASP A 202 19.67 19.03 52.27
CA ASP A 202 19.19 20.31 51.76
C ASP A 202 20.36 21.29 51.60
N HIS A 203 20.41 22.00 50.47
CA HIS A 203 21.00 23.33 50.41
C HIS A 203 20.22 24.22 49.43
N ASP A 204 19.58 25.22 50.04
CA ASP A 204 18.93 26.37 49.44
C ASP A 204 20.00 27.36 48.95
N HIS A 205 20.03 27.65 47.65
CA HIS A 205 20.80 28.77 47.10
C HIS A 205 20.08 29.39 45.91
N THR A 206 19.44 30.54 46.20
CA THR A 206 19.10 31.57 45.22
C THR A 206 20.38 32.17 44.64
N HIS A 207 20.56 32.04 43.33
CA HIS A 207 21.49 32.85 42.57
C HIS A 207 20.80 33.39 41.32
N ASP A 208 20.41 34.66 41.40
CA ASP A 208 20.28 35.54 40.25
C ASP A 208 21.63 35.57 39.54
N HIS A 209 21.66 35.04 38.33
CA HIS A 209 22.71 35.32 37.37
C HIS A 209 22.06 35.89 36.11
N ASP A 210 22.00 37.23 36.10
CA ASP A 210 22.03 38.05 34.90
C ASP A 210 23.24 37.61 34.06
N HIS A 211 22.99 36.76 33.08
CA HIS A 211 23.88 36.55 31.97
C HIS A 211 23.36 37.34 30.78
N ASP A 212 23.96 38.52 30.62
CA ASP A 212 24.05 39.26 29.36
C ASP A 212 24.55 38.31 28.27
N HIS A 213 23.64 37.59 27.63
CA HIS A 213 23.89 37.03 26.32
C HIS A 213 23.86 38.19 25.35
N HIS A 214 25.06 38.67 25.03
CA HIS A 214 25.32 39.43 23.82
C HIS A 214 24.62 38.74 22.65
N HIS A 215 23.44 39.27 22.29
CA HIS A 215 22.82 39.01 21.01
C HIS A 215 23.80 39.52 19.96
N HIS A 216 24.61 38.60 19.43
CA HIS A 216 25.11 38.75 18.08
C HIS A 216 23.88 38.73 17.18
N HIS A 217 23.32 39.92 16.94
CA HIS A 217 22.53 40.22 15.76
C HIS A 217 23.42 39.90 14.55
N HIS A 218 23.41 38.65 14.12
CA HIS A 218 23.56 38.39 12.70
C HIS A 218 22.28 38.94 12.06
N PRO A 219 22.36 39.93 11.16
CA PRO A 219 21.28 40.14 10.24
C PRO A 219 21.28 38.89 9.37
N HIS A 220 20.46 37.90 9.71
CA HIS A 220 20.00 36.94 8.72
C HIS A 220 19.23 37.79 7.72
N GLY A 221 19.94 38.16 6.65
CA GLY A 221 19.39 38.93 5.56
C GLY A 221 18.10 38.26 5.13
N ASP A 222 17.08 39.08 4.93
CA ASP A 222 15.85 38.71 4.26
C ASP A 222 16.20 37.81 3.07
N SER A 223 15.94 36.50 3.20
CA SER A 223 15.87 35.64 2.04
C SER A 223 14.59 36.08 1.34
N ASP A 224 14.76 37.05 0.44
CA ASP A 224 13.78 37.52 -0.53
C ASP A 224 13.10 36.29 -1.18
N SER A 225 12.02 35.78 -0.58
CA SER A 225 11.15 34.80 -1.21
C SER A 225 10.41 35.55 -2.30
N LYS A 226 11.05 35.69 -3.47
CA LYS A 226 10.48 36.39 -4.61
C LYS A 226 9.34 35.52 -5.14
N SER A 227 8.12 35.87 -4.74
CA SER A 227 6.91 35.43 -5.43
C SER A 227 6.63 36.37 -6.59
N TRP A 228 6.40 35.85 -7.79
CA TRP A 228 5.99 36.66 -8.95
C TRP A 228 4.90 35.97 -9.76
N VAL A 229 4.15 36.75 -10.53
CA VAL A 229 3.12 36.23 -11.43
C VAL A 229 3.75 35.99 -12.80
N GLY A 230 3.65 34.76 -13.30
CA GLY A 230 4.14 34.38 -14.62
C GLY A 230 3.26 34.92 -15.75
N PRO A 231 3.74 34.88 -17.01
CA PRO A 231 2.97 35.29 -18.18
C PRO A 231 1.65 34.51 -18.39
N ASP A 232 1.53 33.35 -17.72
CA ASP A 232 0.36 32.46 -17.71
C ASP A 232 -0.63 32.78 -16.56
N GLY A 233 -0.38 33.82 -15.78
CA GLY A 233 -1.20 34.23 -14.64
C GLY A 233 -1.00 33.39 -13.38
N ARG A 234 -0.07 32.44 -13.36
CA ARG A 234 0.22 31.60 -12.19
C ARG A 234 1.20 32.29 -11.25
N VAL A 235 1.03 32.07 -9.94
CA VAL A 235 1.96 32.59 -8.92
C VAL A 235 3.08 31.58 -8.74
N TYR A 236 4.30 32.02 -9.08
CA TYR A 236 5.52 31.27 -8.91
C TYR A 236 6.22 31.69 -7.64
N HIS A 237 6.81 30.72 -6.95
CA HIS A 237 7.74 30.98 -5.86
C HIS A 237 8.97 30.09 -6.02
N SER A 238 10.08 30.56 -5.46
CA SER A 238 11.36 29.86 -5.41
C SER A 238 11.86 29.92 -3.98
N HIS A 239 12.24 28.76 -3.45
CA HIS A 239 12.98 28.64 -2.20
C HIS A 239 14.39 28.16 -2.56
N ASP A 240 15.40 28.76 -1.94
CA ASP A 240 16.79 28.29 -1.91
C ASP A 240 17.46 28.07 -3.29
N GLY A 241 17.19 28.96 -4.26
CA GLY A 241 17.86 28.91 -5.57
C GLY A 241 17.41 27.77 -6.48
N LEU A 242 16.31 27.08 -6.14
CA LEU A 242 15.66 26.10 -7.00
C LEU A 242 14.81 26.77 -8.07
N ALA A 243 14.59 26.04 -9.17
CA ALA A 243 13.74 26.50 -10.27
C ALA A 243 12.34 26.88 -9.74
N PRO A 244 11.80 28.05 -10.12
CA PRO A 244 10.50 28.50 -9.67
C PRO A 244 9.41 27.55 -10.13
N HIS A 245 8.53 27.20 -9.20
CA HIS A 245 7.39 26.33 -9.45
C HIS A 245 6.08 27.02 -9.04
N SER A 246 5.01 26.65 -9.73
CA SER A 246 3.64 27.08 -9.41
C SER A 246 2.85 25.86 -8.98
N HIS A 247 2.20 25.93 -7.82
CA HIS A 247 1.09 25.05 -7.52
C HIS A 247 -0.17 25.70 -8.09
N GLU A 248 -0.85 25.04 -9.00
CA GLU A 248 -2.20 25.45 -9.35
C GLU A 248 -3.06 25.16 -8.11
N PRO A 249 -3.68 26.17 -7.48
CA PRO A 249 -4.54 25.91 -6.34
C PRO A 249 -5.67 25.01 -6.83
N ILE A 250 -5.70 23.76 -6.37
CA ILE A 250 -6.91 22.94 -6.49
C ILE A 250 -7.92 23.62 -5.56
N TYR A 251 -8.71 24.53 -6.12
CA TYR A 251 -9.63 25.39 -5.37
C TYR A 251 -10.68 24.57 -4.61
N SER A 252 -10.93 23.33 -5.05
CA SER A 252 -11.82 22.40 -4.37
C SER A 252 -11.36 20.95 -4.55
N PRO A 253 -11.43 20.12 -3.49
CA PRO A 253 -11.14 18.68 -3.55
C PRO A 253 -12.17 17.86 -4.36
N GLY A 254 -13.10 18.54 -5.02
CA GLY A 254 -14.24 17.97 -5.73
C GLY A 254 -15.57 18.39 -5.09
N PHE A 255 -16.67 18.18 -5.79
CA PHE A 255 -18.02 18.43 -5.26
C PHE A 255 -18.69 17.08 -4.99
N PHE A 256 -19.08 16.83 -3.74
CA PHE A 256 -19.73 15.57 -3.35
C PHE A 256 -21.04 15.31 -4.11
N ASN A 257 -21.74 16.38 -4.47
CA ASN A 257 -22.96 16.32 -5.27
C ASN A 257 -22.71 15.94 -6.74
N ARG A 258 -21.45 16.01 -7.21
CA ARG A 258 -21.04 15.62 -8.57
C ARG A 258 -20.39 14.25 -8.64
N ARG A 259 -20.38 13.48 -7.54
CA ARG A 259 -19.89 12.10 -7.53
C ARG A 259 -20.70 11.21 -8.47
N ALA A 260 -20.14 10.09 -8.88
CA ALA A 260 -20.87 9.08 -9.65
C ALA A 260 -22.15 8.67 -8.88
N PRO A 261 -23.34 8.90 -9.44
CA PRO A 261 -24.60 8.56 -8.79
C PRO A 261 -24.76 7.04 -8.69
N PRO A 262 -25.64 6.55 -7.79
CA PRO A 262 -26.07 5.16 -7.81
C PRO A 262 -26.63 4.77 -9.19
N LEU A 263 -26.42 3.52 -9.58
CA LEU A 263 -26.92 3.00 -10.86
C LEU A 263 -28.44 2.87 -10.81
N VAL A 264 -29.14 3.57 -11.70
CA VAL A 264 -30.61 3.68 -11.69
C VAL A 264 -31.35 2.44 -12.23
N ASN A 265 -30.66 1.56 -12.95
CA ASN A 265 -31.27 0.38 -13.61
C ASN A 265 -31.01 -0.93 -12.84
N ARG A 266 -30.84 -0.87 -11.51
CA ARG A 266 -30.63 -2.06 -10.67
C ARG A 266 -31.97 -2.73 -10.34
N ASP A 267 -32.08 -4.03 -10.56
CA ASP A 267 -33.20 -4.84 -10.07
C ASP A 267 -32.84 -5.54 -8.76
N PHE A 268 -33.36 -5.02 -7.64
CA PHE A 268 -33.15 -5.58 -6.30
C PHE A 268 -34.07 -6.77 -5.97
N ASN A 269 -34.71 -7.36 -6.97
CA ASN A 269 -35.33 -8.69 -6.90
C ASN A 269 -34.40 -9.78 -7.46
N GLU A 270 -33.50 -9.43 -8.38
CA GLU A 270 -32.51 -10.34 -8.96
C GLU A 270 -31.21 -10.35 -8.14
N ARG A 271 -30.86 -9.22 -7.51
CA ARG A 271 -29.71 -9.12 -6.62
C ARG A 271 -30.02 -8.41 -5.31
N ALA A 272 -29.23 -8.70 -4.29
CA ALA A 272 -29.23 -7.94 -3.05
C ALA A 272 -28.61 -6.54 -3.23
N PHE A 273 -28.90 -5.64 -2.29
CA PHE A 273 -28.28 -4.33 -2.20
C PHE A 273 -26.90 -4.44 -1.58
N THR A 274 -25.85 -4.01 -2.29
CA THR A 274 -24.47 -4.18 -1.82
C THR A 274 -23.93 -2.91 -1.17
N VAL A 275 -23.46 -3.05 0.07
CA VAL A 275 -22.73 -2.03 0.83
C VAL A 275 -21.24 -2.32 0.78
N GLY A 276 -20.48 -1.48 0.09
CA GLY A 276 -19.02 -1.53 0.07
C GLY A 276 -18.42 -0.80 1.27
N ILE A 277 -17.53 -1.44 2.03
CA ILE A 277 -16.82 -0.85 3.17
C ILE A 277 -15.33 -0.80 2.84
N GLY A 278 -14.84 0.39 2.48
CA GLY A 278 -13.47 0.63 2.09
C GLY A 278 -12.72 1.49 3.10
N GLY A 279 -11.39 1.49 3.05
CA GLY A 279 -10.58 2.34 3.92
C GLY A 279 -9.21 1.78 4.22
N PRO A 280 -8.32 2.60 4.81
CA PRO A 280 -6.97 2.16 5.14
C PRO A 280 -6.83 0.93 6.03
N VAL A 281 -5.63 0.35 6.01
CA VAL A 281 -5.28 -0.78 6.88
C VAL A 281 -5.47 -0.34 8.34
N GLY A 282 -6.13 -1.19 9.13
CA GLY A 282 -6.29 -0.96 10.56
C GLY A 282 -7.33 0.08 10.98
N THR A 283 -8.09 0.70 10.06
CA THR A 283 -9.09 1.74 10.43
C THR A 283 -10.33 1.18 11.12
N GLY A 284 -10.53 -0.14 11.10
CA GLY A 284 -11.62 -0.83 11.77
C GLY A 284 -12.75 -1.30 10.85
N LYS A 285 -12.46 -1.58 9.56
CA LYS A 285 -13.41 -2.14 8.59
C LYS A 285 -14.05 -3.45 9.08
N THR A 286 -13.27 -4.47 9.42
CA THR A 286 -13.76 -5.74 9.97
C THR A 286 -14.56 -5.56 11.27
N ALA A 287 -14.15 -4.62 12.12
CA ALA A 287 -14.89 -4.29 13.34
C ALA A 287 -16.27 -3.67 13.02
N LEU A 288 -16.35 -2.85 11.97
CA LEU A 288 -17.59 -2.27 11.49
C LEU A 288 -18.47 -3.34 10.82
N MET A 289 -17.88 -4.24 10.03
CA MET A 289 -18.57 -5.42 9.48
C MET A 289 -19.26 -6.22 10.58
N LEU A 290 -18.52 -6.59 11.64
CA LEU A 290 -19.08 -7.31 12.79
C LEU A 290 -20.25 -6.53 13.42
N ALA A 291 -20.05 -5.23 13.68
CA ALA A 291 -21.06 -4.41 14.35
C ALA A 291 -22.33 -4.22 13.50
N LEU A 292 -22.20 -4.09 12.18
CA LEU A 292 -23.32 -4.00 11.26
C LEU A 292 -24.05 -5.34 11.12
N CYS A 293 -23.32 -6.45 11.04
CA CYS A 293 -23.91 -7.78 11.05
C CYS A 293 -24.78 -8.00 12.31
N GLU A 294 -24.25 -7.72 13.49
CA GLU A 294 -24.99 -7.85 14.75
C GLU A 294 -26.24 -6.94 14.81
N TYR A 295 -26.14 -5.72 14.27
CA TYR A 295 -27.24 -4.76 14.29
C TYR A 295 -28.36 -5.10 13.30
N LEU A 296 -28.02 -5.67 12.13
CA LEU A 296 -28.96 -5.84 11.01
C LEU A 296 -29.50 -7.27 10.86
N ARG A 297 -28.76 -8.30 11.29
CA ARG A 297 -29.07 -9.71 10.97
C ARG A 297 -30.41 -10.24 11.48
N ASP A 298 -30.97 -9.63 12.53
CA ASP A 298 -32.25 -10.08 13.10
C ASP A 298 -33.46 -9.57 12.29
N LYS A 299 -33.27 -8.47 11.54
CA LYS A 299 -34.33 -7.84 10.74
C LYS A 299 -34.16 -8.06 9.24
N TYR A 300 -32.94 -8.24 8.77
CA TYR A 300 -32.60 -8.34 7.35
C TYR A 300 -31.85 -9.64 7.06
N SER A 301 -32.10 -10.26 5.91
CA SER A 301 -31.28 -11.37 5.41
C SER A 301 -29.94 -10.82 4.94
N LEU A 302 -28.88 -11.04 5.72
CA LEU A 302 -27.52 -10.56 5.43
C LEU A 302 -26.61 -11.69 4.94
N ALA A 303 -25.64 -11.31 4.12
CA ALA A 303 -24.44 -12.09 3.89
C ALA A 303 -23.23 -11.14 3.71
N ALA A 304 -22.02 -11.66 3.90
CA ALA A 304 -20.79 -10.86 3.95
C ALA A 304 -19.70 -11.45 3.05
N VAL A 305 -19.01 -10.57 2.34
CA VAL A 305 -17.79 -10.87 1.59
C VAL A 305 -16.66 -10.03 2.18
N THR A 306 -15.56 -10.67 2.56
CA THR A 306 -14.37 -10.01 3.09
C THR A 306 -13.21 -10.22 2.14
N ASN A 307 -12.46 -9.16 1.86
CA ASN A 307 -11.29 -9.22 1.00
C ASN A 307 -10.03 -9.02 1.81
N ASP A 308 -9.06 -9.89 1.59
CA ASP A 308 -7.69 -9.67 2.05
C ASP A 308 -6.71 -10.16 0.96
N ILE A 309 -5.46 -9.70 1.01
CA ILE A 309 -4.53 -9.93 -0.09
C ILE A 309 -4.05 -11.39 -0.11
N PHE A 310 -3.70 -11.92 1.06
CA PHE A 310 -3.01 -13.20 1.19
C PHE A 310 -3.62 -14.15 2.23
N THR A 311 -4.65 -13.71 2.95
CA THR A 311 -5.23 -14.48 4.05
C THR A 311 -6.75 -14.48 3.99
N LYS A 312 -7.37 -15.23 4.90
CA LYS A 312 -8.81 -15.22 5.16
C LYS A 312 -9.12 -14.68 6.56
N GLU A 313 -8.18 -14.00 7.21
CA GLU A 313 -8.27 -13.59 8.61
C GLU A 313 -9.56 -12.83 8.91
N ASP A 314 -9.97 -11.89 8.05
CA ASP A 314 -11.18 -11.08 8.28
C ASP A 314 -12.45 -11.93 8.23
N GLY A 315 -12.54 -12.88 7.29
CA GLY A 315 -13.67 -13.80 7.22
C GLY A 315 -13.71 -14.76 8.41
N GLU A 316 -12.56 -15.33 8.78
CA GLU A 316 -12.41 -16.21 9.95
C GLU A 316 -12.73 -15.46 11.25
N PHE A 317 -12.33 -14.19 11.34
CA PHE A 317 -12.67 -13.31 12.44
C PHE A 317 -14.19 -13.16 12.57
N LEU A 318 -14.90 -12.88 11.47
CA LEU A 318 -16.36 -12.74 11.50
C LEU A 318 -17.06 -14.05 11.90
N VAL A 319 -16.59 -15.20 11.40
CA VAL A 319 -17.12 -16.53 11.77
C VAL A 319 -16.89 -16.79 13.27
N LYS A 320 -15.68 -16.57 13.77
CA LYS A 320 -15.30 -16.77 15.18
C LYS A 320 -16.14 -15.93 16.13
N HIS A 321 -16.44 -14.69 15.74
CA HIS A 321 -17.28 -13.78 16.53
C HIS A 321 -18.77 -13.98 16.30
N LYS A 322 -19.16 -15.00 15.52
CA LYS A 322 -20.54 -15.33 15.20
C LYS A 322 -21.28 -14.13 14.62
N ALA A 323 -20.62 -13.36 13.74
CA ALA A 323 -21.24 -12.21 13.07
C ALA A 323 -22.49 -12.65 12.29
N LEU A 324 -22.34 -13.71 11.50
CA LEU A 324 -23.37 -14.43 10.76
C LEU A 324 -23.05 -15.94 10.80
N PRO A 325 -24.00 -16.82 10.45
CA PRO A 325 -23.69 -18.21 10.09
C PRO A 325 -22.56 -18.30 9.05
N GLU A 326 -21.67 -19.29 9.19
CA GLU A 326 -20.47 -19.43 8.35
C GLU A 326 -20.81 -19.50 6.86
N GLU A 327 -21.91 -20.18 6.51
CA GLU A 327 -22.37 -20.32 5.13
C GLU A 327 -22.76 -18.98 4.47
N ARG A 328 -22.96 -17.91 5.26
CA ARG A 328 -23.26 -16.55 4.80
C ARG A 328 -22.03 -15.66 4.69
N ILE A 329 -20.83 -16.17 4.98
CA ILE A 329 -19.57 -15.44 4.90
C ILE A 329 -18.72 -16.04 3.78
N ARG A 330 -18.12 -15.19 2.95
CA ARG A 330 -17.13 -15.59 1.94
C ARG A 330 -15.86 -14.76 2.12
N ALA A 331 -14.75 -15.43 2.34
CA ALA A 331 -13.44 -14.80 2.37
C ALA A 331 -12.77 -14.91 0.99
N VAL A 332 -12.42 -13.77 0.41
CA VAL A 332 -11.79 -13.65 -0.91
C VAL A 332 -10.34 -13.22 -0.73
N GLU A 333 -9.42 -14.05 -1.21
CA GLU A 333 -8.00 -13.70 -1.35
C GLU A 333 -7.79 -13.00 -2.68
N THR A 334 -7.52 -11.69 -2.67
CA THR A 334 -7.41 -10.89 -3.90
C THR A 334 -6.11 -11.17 -4.66
N GLY A 335 -5.06 -11.61 -3.96
CA GLY A 335 -3.75 -11.91 -4.54
C GLY A 335 -3.01 -10.69 -5.10
N GLY A 336 -3.50 -9.48 -4.86
CA GLY A 336 -2.98 -8.23 -5.41
C GLY A 336 -3.59 -6.98 -4.76
N CYS A 337 -3.35 -5.81 -5.34
CA CYS A 337 -3.77 -4.52 -4.76
C CYS A 337 -5.28 -4.50 -4.48
N PRO A 338 -5.73 -4.20 -3.25
CA PRO A 338 -7.14 -4.25 -2.89
C PRO A 338 -8.04 -3.36 -3.75
N HIS A 339 -7.59 -2.18 -4.16
CA HIS A 339 -8.36 -1.30 -5.06
C HIS A 339 -8.72 -1.98 -6.39
N ALA A 340 -7.80 -2.75 -6.97
CA ALA A 340 -8.03 -3.49 -8.21
C ALA A 340 -9.25 -4.41 -8.10
N ALA A 341 -9.35 -5.15 -6.99
CA ALA A 341 -10.42 -6.11 -6.76
C ALA A 341 -11.80 -5.46 -6.54
N ILE A 342 -11.85 -4.17 -6.17
CA ILE A 342 -13.11 -3.47 -5.84
C ILE A 342 -13.48 -2.39 -6.88
N ARG A 343 -12.60 -2.08 -7.82
CA ARG A 343 -12.79 -1.00 -8.79
C ARG A 343 -12.48 -1.41 -10.22
N GLU A 344 -11.26 -1.83 -10.52
CA GLU A 344 -10.82 -2.12 -11.89
C GLU A 344 -11.27 -3.50 -12.41
N ASP A 345 -11.14 -4.54 -11.58
CA ASP A 345 -11.61 -5.90 -11.87
C ASP A 345 -12.39 -6.44 -10.68
N ILE A 346 -13.70 -6.18 -10.71
CA ILE A 346 -14.62 -6.56 -9.64
C ILE A 346 -15.09 -8.01 -9.73
N SER A 347 -14.64 -8.77 -10.74
CA SER A 347 -15.15 -10.12 -11.03
C SER A 347 -14.95 -11.09 -9.86
N ILE A 348 -13.85 -10.95 -9.14
CA ILE A 348 -13.53 -11.78 -7.96
C ILE A 348 -14.53 -11.60 -6.82
N ASN A 349 -15.17 -10.43 -6.74
CA ASN A 349 -16.21 -10.13 -5.76
C ASN A 349 -17.62 -10.39 -6.29
N LEU A 350 -17.87 -10.15 -7.57
CA LEU A 350 -19.19 -10.36 -8.17
C LEU A 350 -19.68 -11.80 -8.02
N GLY A 351 -18.83 -12.80 -8.28
CA GLY A 351 -19.20 -14.21 -8.16
C GLY A 351 -19.74 -14.59 -6.76
N PRO A 352 -18.95 -14.39 -5.68
CA PRO A 352 -19.41 -14.63 -4.32
C PRO A 352 -20.65 -13.82 -3.92
N LEU A 353 -20.75 -12.55 -4.34
CA LEU A 353 -21.92 -11.72 -4.05
C LEU A 353 -23.19 -12.25 -4.74
N GLU A 354 -23.12 -12.66 -6.00
CA GLU A 354 -24.23 -13.27 -6.73
C GLU A 354 -24.64 -14.62 -6.14
N GLU A 355 -23.66 -15.45 -5.76
CA GLU A 355 -23.91 -16.73 -5.10
C GLU A 355 -24.68 -16.52 -3.78
N LEU A 356 -24.17 -15.66 -2.90
CA LEU A 356 -24.78 -15.36 -1.60
C LEU A 356 -26.17 -14.72 -1.75
N SER A 357 -26.31 -13.79 -2.70
CA SER A 357 -27.60 -13.17 -3.04
C SER A 357 -28.64 -14.24 -3.38
N ASN A 358 -28.26 -15.21 -4.22
CA ASN A 358 -29.16 -16.24 -4.70
C ASN A 358 -29.48 -17.30 -3.65
N LEU A 359 -28.47 -17.79 -2.93
CA LEU A 359 -28.62 -18.84 -1.92
C LEU A 359 -29.50 -18.39 -0.75
N PHE A 360 -29.32 -17.16 -0.29
CA PHE A 360 -29.96 -16.68 0.93
C PHE A 360 -31.08 -15.68 0.70
N LYS A 361 -31.35 -15.33 -0.56
CA LYS A 361 -32.26 -14.22 -0.92
C LYS A 361 -31.96 -13.00 -0.04
N ALA A 362 -30.69 -12.63 0.01
CA ALA A 362 -30.19 -11.58 0.88
C ALA A 362 -30.86 -10.24 0.53
N ASP A 363 -31.24 -9.48 1.55
CA ASP A 363 -31.69 -8.10 1.35
C ASP A 363 -30.48 -7.18 1.16
N ILE A 364 -29.42 -7.43 1.95
CA ILE A 364 -28.21 -6.61 2.03
C ILE A 364 -26.99 -7.53 1.99
N LEU A 365 -26.02 -7.18 1.14
CA LEU A 365 -24.68 -7.76 1.13
C LEU A 365 -23.68 -6.74 1.66
N LEU A 366 -22.87 -7.15 2.63
CA LEU A 366 -21.74 -6.35 3.09
C LEU A 366 -20.47 -6.83 2.38
N CYS A 367 -19.72 -5.92 1.74
CA CYS A 367 -18.49 -6.23 1.04
C CYS A 367 -17.36 -5.36 1.60
N GLU A 368 -16.44 -5.97 2.34
CA GLU A 368 -15.25 -5.30 2.86
C GLU A 368 -14.11 -5.37 1.84
N SER A 369 -13.45 -4.24 1.58
CA SER A 369 -12.20 -4.23 0.82
C SER A 369 -11.02 -4.65 1.70
N GLY A 370 -9.95 -5.15 1.08
CA GLY A 370 -8.64 -5.17 1.74
C GLY A 370 -8.22 -3.74 2.12
N GLY A 371 -7.34 -3.61 3.12
CA GLY A 371 -6.82 -2.30 3.51
C GLY A 371 -5.91 -1.70 2.44
N ASP A 372 -6.17 -0.46 2.03
CA ASP A 372 -5.45 0.21 0.95
C ASP A 372 -5.15 1.70 1.30
N ASN A 373 -4.51 2.44 0.41
CA ASN A 373 -4.26 3.86 0.61
C ASN A 373 -5.54 4.72 0.35
N LEU A 374 -5.40 6.04 0.51
CA LEU A 374 -6.51 7.00 0.36
C LEU A 374 -7.08 7.10 -1.07
N ALA A 375 -6.41 6.51 -2.07
CA ALA A 375 -6.85 6.51 -3.47
C ALA A 375 -7.87 5.40 -3.78
N ALA A 376 -8.05 4.42 -2.88
CA ALA A 376 -8.98 3.33 -3.10
C ALA A 376 -10.44 3.77 -2.88
N ASN A 377 -11.33 3.38 -3.79
CA ASN A 377 -12.77 3.54 -3.64
C ASN A 377 -13.49 2.44 -4.45
N PHE A 378 -14.69 2.04 -4.03
CA PHE A 378 -15.46 1.02 -4.73
C PHE A 378 -15.98 1.52 -6.10
N SER A 379 -16.02 0.63 -7.09
CA SER A 379 -16.83 0.85 -8.29
C SER A 379 -18.32 0.78 -7.96
N ARG A 380 -19.11 1.66 -8.59
CA ARG A 380 -20.59 1.64 -8.53
C ARG A 380 -21.20 0.39 -9.16
N GLU A 381 -20.43 -0.32 -10.00
CA GLU A 381 -20.83 -1.62 -10.54
C GLU A 381 -20.78 -2.73 -9.48
N LEU A 382 -19.99 -2.56 -8.42
CA LEU A 382 -19.88 -3.51 -7.32
C LEU A 382 -20.77 -3.12 -6.13
N ALA A 383 -20.70 -1.85 -5.69
CA ALA A 383 -21.38 -1.34 -4.50
C ALA A 383 -22.46 -0.31 -4.83
N ASP A 384 -23.66 -0.54 -4.31
CA ASP A 384 -24.81 0.37 -4.42
C ASP A 384 -24.73 1.50 -3.38
N TYR A 385 -24.11 1.22 -2.23
CA TYR A 385 -23.77 2.20 -1.19
C TYR A 385 -22.33 2.05 -0.73
N ILE A 386 -21.58 3.14 -0.64
CA ILE A 386 -20.16 3.11 -0.31
C ILE A 386 -19.91 3.80 1.02
N ILE A 387 -19.36 3.05 1.97
CA ILE A 387 -18.81 3.55 3.23
C ILE A 387 -17.29 3.58 3.10
N TYR A 388 -16.69 4.73 3.43
CA TYR A 388 -15.25 4.83 3.56
C TYR A 388 -14.88 5.15 5.00
N ILE A 389 -14.05 4.31 5.62
CA ILE A 389 -13.66 4.44 7.03
C ILE A 389 -12.20 4.83 7.17
N ILE A 390 -11.98 5.99 7.76
CA ILE A 390 -10.69 6.45 8.28
C ILE A 390 -10.72 6.40 9.80
N ASP A 391 -9.58 6.64 10.45
CA ASP A 391 -9.55 6.66 11.90
C ASP A 391 -8.61 7.73 12.46
N VAL A 392 -8.87 8.12 13.70
CA VAL A 392 -8.17 9.22 14.38
C VAL A 392 -6.69 8.92 14.60
N SER A 393 -6.29 7.66 14.73
CA SER A 393 -4.87 7.31 14.92
C SER A 393 -4.00 7.57 13.67
N GLY A 394 -4.60 7.76 12.50
CA GLY A 394 -3.91 8.26 11.31
C GLY A 394 -3.53 9.75 11.36
N GLY A 395 -4.04 10.47 12.37
CA GLY A 395 -3.86 11.91 12.58
C GLY A 395 -5.02 12.76 12.06
N ASP A 396 -5.23 13.92 12.68
CA ASP A 396 -6.33 14.84 12.37
C ASP A 396 -6.28 15.45 10.95
N LYS A 397 -5.10 15.41 10.29
CA LYS A 397 -4.91 15.84 8.91
C LYS A 397 -5.47 14.89 7.85
N ILE A 398 -5.86 13.66 8.21
CA ILE A 398 -6.28 12.64 7.23
C ILE A 398 -7.45 13.12 6.36
N PRO A 399 -8.54 13.71 6.88
CA PRO A 399 -9.61 14.23 6.03
C PRO A 399 -9.11 15.23 4.97
N ARG A 400 -8.20 16.15 5.34
CA ARG A 400 -7.66 17.16 4.42
C ARG A 400 -6.72 16.61 3.35
N LYS A 401 -6.18 15.40 3.54
CA LYS A 401 -5.42 14.70 2.48
C LYS A 401 -6.31 14.26 1.31
N GLY A 402 -7.63 14.16 1.52
CA GLY A 402 -8.59 13.86 0.46
C GLY A 402 -8.48 12.43 -0.06
N GLY A 403 -8.68 12.28 -1.36
CA GLY A 403 -8.82 10.99 -2.02
C GLY A 403 -10.29 10.61 -2.25
N PRO A 404 -10.58 9.78 -3.27
CA PRO A 404 -11.94 9.47 -3.70
C PRO A 404 -12.79 8.83 -2.60
N GLY A 405 -12.21 8.04 -1.70
CA GLY A 405 -12.93 7.52 -0.54
C GLY A 405 -13.43 8.65 0.37
N ILE A 406 -12.55 9.59 0.73
CA ILE A 406 -12.90 10.73 1.59
C ILE A 406 -13.87 11.67 0.88
N THR A 407 -13.69 11.97 -0.40
CA THR A 407 -14.47 13.01 -1.10
C THR A 407 -15.73 12.49 -1.77
N GLN A 408 -15.80 11.19 -2.11
CA GLN A 408 -16.86 10.63 -2.97
C GLN A 408 -17.62 9.44 -2.36
N ALA A 409 -17.18 8.80 -1.28
CA ALA A 409 -17.97 7.73 -0.66
C ALA A 409 -19.29 8.29 -0.11
N ASP A 410 -20.39 7.54 -0.19
CA ASP A 410 -21.70 8.02 0.27
C ASP A 410 -21.72 8.36 1.75
N LEU A 411 -20.92 7.66 2.55
CA LEU A 411 -20.70 7.96 3.97
C LEU A 411 -19.21 7.86 4.32
N LEU A 412 -18.68 8.91 4.93
CA LEU A 412 -17.37 8.87 5.58
C LEU A 412 -17.54 8.50 7.06
N VAL A 413 -16.81 7.51 7.54
CA VAL A 413 -16.74 7.18 8.96
C VAL A 413 -15.36 7.58 9.50
N ILE A 414 -15.34 8.35 10.58
CA ILE A 414 -14.12 8.72 11.30
C ILE A 414 -14.11 7.97 12.62
N ASN A 415 -13.43 6.83 12.64
CA ASN A 415 -13.46 5.86 13.72
C ASN A 415 -12.38 6.12 14.79
N LYS A 416 -12.51 5.45 15.93
CA LYS A 416 -11.60 5.48 17.07
C LYS A 416 -11.45 6.87 17.70
N THR A 417 -12.55 7.61 17.83
CA THR A 417 -12.51 8.95 18.44
C THR A 417 -12.06 8.95 19.90
N ASP A 418 -12.15 7.81 20.58
CA ASP A 418 -11.57 7.57 21.90
C ASP A 418 -10.04 7.75 21.94
N LEU A 419 -9.34 7.61 20.80
CA LEU A 419 -7.89 7.73 20.73
C LEU A 419 -7.39 9.16 20.49
N ALA A 420 -8.28 10.15 20.29
CA ALA A 420 -7.91 11.51 19.91
C ALA A 420 -6.87 12.14 20.84
N GLN A 421 -7.11 12.07 22.15
CA GLN A 421 -6.18 12.60 23.16
C GLN A 421 -4.83 11.89 23.12
N ALA A 422 -4.82 10.56 22.93
CA ALA A 422 -3.61 9.75 22.97
C ALA A 422 -2.66 10.05 21.79
N VAL A 423 -3.20 10.45 20.63
CA VAL A 423 -2.41 10.77 19.43
C VAL A 423 -2.29 12.28 19.16
N GLY A 424 -2.83 13.12 20.04
CA GLY A 424 -2.83 14.58 19.89
C GLY A 424 -3.65 15.07 18.69
N ALA A 425 -4.71 14.35 18.31
CA ALA A 425 -5.60 14.73 17.22
C ALA A 425 -6.78 15.56 17.71
N ASP A 426 -7.13 16.60 16.95
CA ASP A 426 -8.29 17.45 17.22
C ASP A 426 -9.50 17.01 16.38
N LEU A 427 -10.58 16.57 17.05
CA LEU A 427 -11.81 16.14 16.38
C LEU A 427 -12.54 17.29 15.66
N GLY A 428 -12.47 18.51 16.19
CA GLY A 428 -13.04 19.70 15.53
C GLY A 428 -12.29 20.05 14.24
N VAL A 429 -10.97 19.85 14.21
CA VAL A 429 -10.19 19.95 12.96
C VAL A 429 -10.63 18.90 11.94
N MET A 430 -10.79 17.64 12.39
CA MET A 430 -11.23 16.55 11.51
C MET A 430 -12.63 16.79 10.94
N GLU A 431 -13.57 17.27 11.76
CA GLU A 431 -14.94 17.62 11.35
C GLU A 431 -14.94 18.73 10.29
N ARG A 432 -14.28 19.86 10.60
CA ARG A 432 -14.18 20.99 9.67
C ARG A 432 -13.61 20.55 8.33
N ASP A 433 -12.56 19.73 8.36
CA ASP A 433 -11.89 19.28 7.16
C ASP A 433 -12.72 18.23 6.40
N ALA A 434 -13.40 17.31 7.09
CA ALA A 434 -14.31 16.36 6.46
C ALA A 434 -15.44 17.08 5.73
N LEU A 435 -16.09 18.05 6.39
CA LEU A 435 -17.14 18.88 5.79
C LEU A 435 -16.64 19.65 4.57
N ARG A 436 -15.46 20.28 4.67
CA ARG A 436 -14.84 21.00 3.56
C ARG A 436 -14.53 20.07 2.39
N MET A 437 -13.95 18.91 2.67
CA MET A 437 -13.48 17.98 1.63
C MET A 437 -14.63 17.23 0.96
N ARG A 438 -15.79 17.20 1.60
CA ARG A 438 -17.00 16.55 1.14
C ARG A 438 -18.09 17.51 0.72
N ASP A 439 -17.83 18.81 0.57
CA ASP A 439 -18.88 19.78 0.17
C ASP A 439 -20.16 19.64 1.04
N GLY A 440 -19.97 19.44 2.35
CA GLY A 440 -21.06 19.18 3.31
C GLY A 440 -21.67 17.77 3.28
N GLY A 441 -21.09 16.83 2.53
CA GLY A 441 -21.52 15.43 2.47
C GLY A 441 -21.43 14.71 3.83
N PRO A 442 -22.26 13.69 4.06
CA PRO A 442 -22.45 13.11 5.39
C PRO A 442 -21.19 12.38 5.86
N PHE A 443 -20.94 12.49 7.15
CA PHE A 443 -19.91 11.73 7.85
C PHE A 443 -20.37 11.41 9.27
N VAL A 444 -19.80 10.38 9.90
CA VAL A 444 -20.11 9.98 11.27
C VAL A 444 -18.82 9.78 12.06
N PHE A 445 -18.74 10.37 13.25
CA PHE A 445 -17.74 10.00 14.24
C PHE A 445 -18.15 8.71 14.94
N ALA A 446 -17.20 7.77 15.07
CA ALA A 446 -17.49 6.46 15.63
C ALA A 446 -16.41 5.98 16.61
N GLN A 447 -16.85 5.10 17.51
CA GLN A 447 -15.98 4.23 18.28
C GLN A 447 -16.56 2.83 18.12
N VAL A 448 -16.30 2.21 16.96
CA VAL A 448 -16.98 0.97 16.55
C VAL A 448 -16.83 -0.14 17.59
N LYS A 449 -15.66 -0.23 18.24
CA LYS A 449 -15.40 -1.18 19.33
C LYS A 449 -16.31 -0.98 20.54
N HIS A 450 -16.72 0.27 20.80
CA HIS A 450 -17.64 0.65 21.87
C HIS A 450 -19.09 0.82 21.38
N LYS A 451 -19.38 0.44 20.13
CA LYS A 451 -20.70 0.56 19.48
C LYS A 451 -21.24 2.00 19.38
N ILE A 452 -20.40 3.01 19.56
CA ILE A 452 -20.78 4.42 19.40
C ILE A 452 -20.73 4.78 17.90
N GLY A 453 -21.79 5.42 17.40
CA GLY A 453 -21.96 5.79 15.98
C GLY A 453 -22.44 4.66 15.06
N VAL A 454 -22.41 3.40 15.51
CA VAL A 454 -22.81 2.23 14.68
C VAL A 454 -24.28 2.30 14.28
N GLN A 455 -25.16 2.70 15.20
CA GLN A 455 -26.60 2.85 14.91
C GLN A 455 -26.84 3.91 13.82
N GLU A 456 -26.14 5.02 13.86
CA GLU A 456 -26.26 6.09 12.86
C GLU A 456 -25.78 5.60 11.49
N ILE A 457 -24.64 4.91 11.44
CA ILE A 457 -24.11 4.28 10.21
C ILE A 457 -25.13 3.27 9.64
N ALA A 458 -25.72 2.42 10.49
CA ALA A 458 -26.73 1.46 10.06
C ALA A 458 -28.00 2.15 9.54
N ASN A 459 -28.43 3.24 10.16
CA ASN A 459 -29.59 4.01 9.70
C ASN A 459 -29.37 4.62 8.31
N HIS A 460 -28.16 5.10 8.02
CA HIS A 460 -27.79 5.56 6.67
C HIS A 460 -27.91 4.46 5.61
N ILE A 461 -27.44 3.25 5.92
CA ILE A 461 -27.60 2.07 5.06
C ILE A 461 -29.09 1.77 4.85
N ILE A 462 -29.87 1.67 5.93
CA ILE A 462 -31.30 1.32 5.88
C ILE A 462 -32.07 2.35 5.06
N GLN A 463 -31.89 3.64 5.30
CA GLN A 463 -32.58 4.71 4.56
C GLN A 463 -32.30 4.64 3.06
N THR A 464 -31.04 4.38 2.70
CA THR A 464 -30.66 4.27 1.29
C THR A 464 -31.20 2.99 0.66
N TRP A 465 -31.17 1.87 1.39
CA TRP A 465 -31.77 0.61 0.97
C TRP A 465 -33.29 0.72 0.75
N GLU A 466 -34.02 1.35 1.68
CA GLU A 466 -35.46 1.57 1.53
C GLU A 466 -35.76 2.47 0.31
N SER A 467 -34.98 3.52 0.12
CA SER A 467 -35.13 4.42 -1.03
C SER A 467 -34.82 3.72 -2.36
N ALA A 468 -33.83 2.82 -2.39
CA ALA A 468 -33.41 2.12 -3.61
C ALA A 468 -34.35 0.96 -3.97
N THR A 469 -34.89 0.26 -2.98
CA THR A 469 -35.68 -0.96 -3.17
C THR A 469 -37.19 -0.72 -3.10
N GLY A 470 -37.64 0.37 -2.49
CA GLY A 470 -39.04 0.61 -2.14
C GLY A 470 -39.58 -0.34 -1.06
N LYS A 471 -38.75 -1.23 -0.50
CA LYS A 471 -39.11 -2.18 0.55
C LYS A 471 -38.96 -1.51 1.92
N LYS A 472 -39.77 -1.93 2.89
CA LYS A 472 -39.63 -1.57 4.32
C LYS A 472 -39.69 -2.82 5.17
N ARG A 473 -38.83 -2.94 6.17
CA ARG A 473 -38.92 -3.98 7.20
C ARG A 473 -39.08 -3.34 8.56
N HIS A 474 -40.11 -3.76 9.30
CA HIS A 474 -40.47 -3.24 10.62
C HIS A 474 -39.67 -3.96 11.73
#